data_AF-A0A0N1I5Q7-F1
#
_entry.id   AF-A0A0N1I5Q7-F1
#
_cell.length_a   1.000
_cell.length_b   1.000
_cell.length_c   1.000
_cell.angle_alpha   90.00
_cell.angle_beta   90.00
_cell.angle_gamma   90.00
#
_symmetry.space_group_name_H-M   'P 1'
#
loop_
_entity.id
_entity.type
_entity.pdbx_description
1 polymer ?
#
loop_
_entity_poly.entity_id
_entity_poly.type
_entity_poly.pdbx_seq_one_letter_code
_entity_poly.pdbx_strand_id
1 'polypeptide(L)'
;MSTANSENAIVRVSSNKRKFGYVDYAKHRFHEGYPEVTISALGTAIADAVSVVELLKNQGLVNVKKIRTARSQFDDVRSTTTDKIEVILVKSADFDKIYEQQQKEREEAKAKAEADGEDE
;
A
#
# COMPACT_ATOMS: atom_id res chain seq x y z
N MET A 1 -15.90 -16.39 -9.07
CA MET A 1 -16.43 -15.13 -8.47
C MET A 1 -15.67 -14.91 -7.18
N SER A 2 -14.81 -13.90 -7.12
CA SER A 2 -14.08 -13.60 -5.88
C SER A 2 -15.08 -13.15 -4.83
N THR A 3 -15.12 -13.83 -3.68
CA THR A 3 -15.91 -13.45 -2.52
C THR A 3 -15.40 -12.09 -2.03
N ALA A 4 -16.23 -11.04 -2.15
CA ALA A 4 -15.90 -9.72 -1.62
C ALA A 4 -15.58 -9.84 -0.14
N ASN A 5 -14.38 -9.44 0.28
CA ASN A 5 -14.01 -9.50 1.68
C ASN A 5 -14.63 -8.31 2.41
N SER A 6 -15.49 -8.56 3.40
CA SER A 6 -16.20 -7.50 4.13
C SER A 6 -15.30 -6.77 5.14
N GLU A 7 -14.12 -7.31 5.45
CA GLU A 7 -13.19 -6.74 6.41
C GLU A 7 -12.21 -5.77 5.75
N ASN A 8 -11.75 -4.76 6.51
CA ASN A 8 -10.73 -3.80 6.10
C ASN A 8 -9.33 -4.44 6.15
N ALA A 9 -8.53 -4.29 5.09
CA ALA A 9 -7.13 -4.73 5.09
C ALA A 9 -6.22 -3.70 5.74
N ILE A 10 -5.25 -4.13 6.56
CA ILE A 10 -4.27 -3.23 7.18
C ILE A 10 -2.88 -3.47 6.61
N VAL A 11 -2.29 -2.43 6.02
CA VAL A 11 -0.89 -2.39 5.59
C VAL A 11 -0.09 -1.63 6.65
N ARG A 12 0.76 -2.35 7.39
CA ARG A 12 1.63 -1.77 8.42
C ARG A 12 2.97 -1.39 7.81
N VAL A 13 3.23 -0.10 7.69
CA VAL A 13 4.48 0.46 7.18
C VAL A 13 5.49 0.57 8.33
N SER A 14 6.66 -0.04 8.13
CA SER A 14 7.82 0.04 9.01
C SER A 14 9.07 0.46 8.23
N SER A 15 10.02 1.06 8.93
CA SER A 15 11.25 1.66 8.37
C SER A 15 12.26 0.65 7.80
N ASN A 16 12.04 -0.65 7.98
CA ASN A 16 12.97 -1.72 7.57
C ASN A 16 12.69 -2.29 6.17
N LYS A 17 11.65 -1.84 5.46
CA LYS A 17 11.35 -2.30 4.08
C LYS A 17 11.27 -1.12 3.12
N ARG A 18 11.48 -1.42 1.83
CA ARG A 18 11.39 -0.43 0.75
C ARG A 18 9.95 0.06 0.58
N LYS A 19 9.77 1.37 0.39
CA LYS A 19 8.47 2.04 0.26
C LYS A 19 7.61 1.43 -0.87
N PHE A 20 8.21 1.12 -2.01
CA PHE A 20 7.52 0.52 -3.16
C PHE A 20 6.91 -0.85 -2.86
N GLY A 21 7.49 -1.63 -1.93
CA GLY A 21 6.90 -2.90 -1.51
C GLY A 21 5.54 -2.72 -0.81
N TYR A 22 5.37 -1.65 -0.03
CA TYR A 22 4.08 -1.33 0.59
C TYR A 22 3.06 -0.80 -0.41
N VAL A 23 3.52 -0.05 -1.42
CA VAL A 23 2.68 0.40 -2.55
C VAL A 23 2.13 -0.81 -3.29
N ASP A 24 2.99 -1.74 -3.71
CA ASP A 24 2.57 -2.95 -4.43
C ASP A 24 1.66 -3.83 -3.57
N TYR A 25 1.98 -3.98 -2.28
CA TYR A 25 1.13 -4.73 -1.36
C TYR A 25 -0.27 -4.10 -1.19
N ALA A 26 -0.36 -2.77 -1.04
CA ALA A 26 -1.65 -2.09 -0.93
C ALA A 26 -2.51 -2.26 -2.20
N LYS A 27 -1.91 -2.19 -3.39
CA LYS A 27 -2.62 -2.48 -4.65
C LYS A 27 -3.14 -3.91 -4.67
N HIS A 28 -2.30 -4.86 -4.26
CA HIS A 28 -2.70 -6.26 -4.21
C HIS A 28 -3.89 -6.49 -3.26
N ARG A 29 -3.93 -5.83 -2.09
CA ARG A 29 -5.08 -5.90 -1.17
C ARG A 29 -6.37 -5.41 -1.82
N PHE A 30 -6.33 -4.31 -2.56
CA PHE A 30 -7.52 -3.87 -3.31
C PHE A 30 -7.93 -4.87 -4.40
N HIS A 31 -6.96 -5.45 -5.10
CA HIS A 31 -7.21 -6.47 -6.13
C HIS A 31 -7.82 -7.77 -5.55
N GLU A 32 -7.44 -8.16 -4.34
CA GLU A 32 -8.05 -9.29 -3.61
C GLU A 32 -9.52 -9.05 -3.25
N GLY A 33 -10.05 -7.84 -3.47
CA GLY A 33 -11.45 -7.51 -3.26
C GLY A 33 -11.75 -6.83 -1.92
N TYR A 34 -10.73 -6.34 -1.21
CA TYR A 34 -10.95 -5.53 -0.01
C TYR A 34 -11.46 -4.14 -0.42
N PRO A 35 -12.61 -3.68 0.11
CA PRO A 35 -13.18 -2.39 -0.25
C PRO A 35 -12.37 -1.22 0.34
N GLU A 36 -11.70 -1.46 1.46
CA GLU A 36 -10.90 -0.49 2.19
C GLU A 36 -9.55 -1.08 2.57
N VAL A 37 -8.52 -0.24 2.46
CA VAL A 37 -7.16 -0.55 2.92
C VAL A 37 -6.70 0.57 3.82
N THR A 38 -6.26 0.23 5.04
CA THR A 38 -5.67 1.16 6.00
C THR A 38 -4.15 1.09 5.96
N ILE A 39 -3.50 2.20 5.63
CA ILE A 39 -2.05 2.36 5.77
C ILE A 39 -1.77 2.86 7.19
N SER A 40 -1.06 2.07 7.99
CA SER A 40 -0.71 2.41 9.38
C SER A 40 0.80 2.49 9.57
N ALA A 41 1.27 3.48 10.32
CA ALA A 41 2.68 3.61 10.71
C ALA A 41 2.86 4.23 12.09
N LEU A 42 4.05 4.02 12.67
CA LEU A 42 4.48 4.53 13.96
C LEU A 42 5.78 5.34 13.82
N GLY A 43 5.89 6.44 14.58
CA GLY A 43 7.12 7.21 14.72
C GLY A 43 7.70 7.65 13.38
N THR A 44 8.99 7.36 13.14
CA THR A 44 9.71 7.78 11.92
C THR A 44 9.14 7.16 10.63
N ALA A 45 8.44 6.03 10.71
CA ALA A 45 7.81 5.40 9.54
C ALA A 45 6.57 6.14 9.04
N ILE A 46 6.07 7.16 9.77
CA ILE A 46 4.95 8.00 9.35
C ILE A 46 5.25 8.69 8.02
N ALA A 47 6.47 9.20 7.83
CA ALA A 47 6.86 9.84 6.58
C ALA A 47 6.75 8.89 5.38
N ASP A 48 7.17 7.63 5.57
CA ASP A 48 7.07 6.60 4.53
C ASP A 48 5.62 6.22 4.24
N ALA A 49 4.77 6.13 5.26
CA ALA A 49 3.34 5.89 5.07
C ALA A 49 2.67 7.00 4.26
N VAL A 50 3.02 8.27 4.52
CA VAL A 50 2.53 9.40 3.72
C VAL A 50 3.02 9.29 2.27
N SER A 51 4.30 9.00 2.05
CA SER A 51 4.83 8.79 0.69
C SER A 51 4.12 7.64 -0.05
N VAL A 52 3.82 6.52 0.63
CA VAL A 52 3.08 5.39 0.05
C VAL A 52 1.68 5.83 -0.40
N VAL A 53 0.97 6.57 0.46
CA VAL A 53 -0.36 7.11 0.13
C VAL A 53 -0.28 8.07 -1.05
N GLU A 54 0.68 8.99 -1.06
CA GLU A 54 0.88 9.95 -2.14
C GLU A 54 1.19 9.28 -3.47
N LEU A 55 2.06 8.26 -3.48
CA LEU A 55 2.35 7.48 -4.68
C LEU A 55 1.09 6.81 -5.26
N LEU A 56 0.27 6.20 -4.41
CA LEU A 56 -0.98 5.56 -4.85
C LEU A 56 -1.98 6.58 -5.41
N LYS A 57 -2.11 7.76 -4.78
CA LYS A 57 -2.97 8.84 -5.26
C LYS A 57 -2.49 9.42 -6.58
N ASN A 58 -1.19 9.67 -6.70
CA ASN A 58 -0.59 10.26 -7.91
C ASN A 58 -0.69 9.31 -9.11
N GLN A 59 -0.76 8.00 -8.87
CA GLN A 59 -1.07 6.98 -9.88
C GLN A 59 -2.56 6.90 -10.22
N GLY A 60 -3.43 7.69 -9.58
CA GLY A 60 -4.89 7.67 -9.80
C GLY A 60 -5.59 6.44 -9.26
N LEU A 61 -4.92 5.61 -8.44
CA LEU A 61 -5.46 4.33 -7.98
C LEU A 61 -6.44 4.44 -6.82
N VAL A 62 -6.24 5.42 -5.92
CA VAL A 62 -6.99 5.46 -4.65
C VAL A 62 -7.46 6.85 -4.30
N ASN A 63 -8.53 6.90 -3.50
CA ASN A 63 -8.97 8.10 -2.80
C ASN A 63 -8.77 7.94 -1.29
N VAL A 64 -8.44 9.03 -0.60
CA VAL A 64 -8.33 9.04 0.86
C VAL A 64 -9.73 9.23 1.44
N LYS A 65 -10.21 8.23 2.17
CA LYS A 65 -11.48 8.28 2.88
C LYS A 65 -11.34 8.98 4.23
N LYS A 66 -10.27 8.67 4.98
CA LYS A 66 -10.05 9.21 6.33
C LYS A 66 -8.57 9.22 6.68
N ILE A 67 -8.14 10.23 7.42
CA ILE A 67 -6.82 10.29 8.05
C ILE A 67 -7.05 10.40 9.57
N ARG A 68 -6.32 9.59 10.34
CA ARG A 68 -6.30 9.66 11.80
C ARG A 68 -4.86 9.66 12.28
N THR A 69 -4.58 10.52 13.24
CA THR A 69 -3.36 10.45 14.04
C THR A 69 -3.73 10.18 15.50
N ALA A 70 -2.85 9.49 16.21
CA ALA A 70 -3.01 9.18 17.62
C ALA A 70 -1.63 9.03 18.26
N ARG A 71 -1.61 9.04 19.59
CA ARG A 71 -0.43 8.67 20.36
C ARG A 71 -0.65 7.28 20.95
N SER A 72 0.24 6.34 20.65
CA SER A 72 0.18 4.95 21.14
C SER A 72 1.13 4.79 22.31
N GLN A 73 0.67 4.13 23.37
CA GLN A 73 1.48 3.76 24.53
C GLN A 73 1.68 2.25 24.52
N PHE A 74 2.91 1.81 24.80
CA PHE A 74 3.27 0.40 24.86
C PHE A 74 3.74 0.08 26.28
N ASP A 75 3.17 -0.96 26.89
CA ASP A 75 3.40 -1.28 28.31
C ASP A 75 4.82 -1.80 28.60
N ASP A 76 5.52 -2.30 27.57
CA ASP A 76 6.72 -3.14 27.73
C ASP A 76 8.06 -2.38 27.61
N VAL A 77 8.03 -1.07 27.35
CA VAL A 77 9.23 -0.23 27.23
C VAL A 77 8.98 1.08 27.96
N ARG A 78 9.78 1.37 29.01
CA ARG A 78 9.74 2.60 29.85
C ARG A 78 8.98 3.77 29.19
N SER A 79 7.68 3.89 29.47
CA SER A 79 6.86 5.08 29.24
C SER A 79 7.09 5.83 27.91
N THR A 80 7.38 5.16 26.79
CA THR A 80 7.57 5.84 25.50
C THR A 80 6.29 5.82 24.69
N THR A 81 5.59 6.94 24.71
CA THR A 81 4.51 7.18 23.77
C THR A 81 5.08 7.39 22.36
N THR A 82 4.53 6.71 21.36
CA THR A 82 4.92 6.87 19.96
C THR A 82 3.73 7.35 19.14
N ASP A 83 3.95 8.36 18.30
CA ASP A 83 2.90 8.86 17.42
C ASP A 83 2.56 7.80 16.35
N LYS A 84 1.28 7.72 15.99
CA LYS A 84 0.70 6.76 15.05
C LYS A 84 -0.11 7.51 14.01
N ILE A 85 -0.02 7.07 12.76
CA ILE A 85 -0.92 7.49 11.67
C ILE A 85 -1.68 6.28 11.14
N GLU A 86 -2.94 6.50 10.78
CA GLU A 86 -3.81 5.57 10.04
C GLU A 86 -4.49 6.34 8.91
N VAL A 87 -4.25 5.92 7.66
CA VAL A 87 -4.89 6.49 6.47
C VAL A 87 -5.75 5.42 5.83
N ILE A 88 -7.06 5.63 5.81
CA ILE A 88 -8.02 4.72 5.18
C ILE A 88 -8.19 5.14 3.73
N LEU A 89 -7.94 4.20 2.83
CA LEU A 89 -8.01 4.36 1.39
C LEU A 89 -9.16 3.53 0.82
N VAL A 90 -9.74 4.02 -0.27
CA VAL A 90 -10.72 3.30 -1.10
C VAL A 90 -10.25 3.30 -2.56
N LYS A 91 -10.69 2.33 -3.35
CA LYS A 91 -10.45 2.30 -4.80
C LYS A 91 -10.96 3.59 -5.46
N SER A 92 -10.20 4.11 -6.41
CA SER A 92 -10.75 5.06 -7.39
C SER A 92 -11.67 4.33 -8.38
N ALA A 93 -12.41 5.09 -9.18
CA ALA A 93 -13.24 4.51 -10.24
C ALA A 93 -12.39 3.78 -11.30
N ASP A 94 -11.16 4.24 -11.52
CA ASP A 94 -10.25 3.71 -12.55
C ASP A 94 -9.26 2.67 -12.02
N PHE A 95 -9.37 2.27 -10.74
CA PHE A 95 -8.38 1.39 -10.11
C PHE A 95 -8.15 0.12 -10.91
N ASP A 96 -9.22 -0.62 -11.24
CA ASP A 96 -9.09 -1.94 -11.86
C ASP A 96 -8.43 -1.83 -13.25
N LYS A 97 -8.81 -0.81 -14.03
CA LYS A 97 -8.21 -0.49 -15.33
C LYS A 97 -6.71 -0.17 -15.22
N ILE A 98 -6.33 0.72 -14.29
CA ILE A 98 -4.94 1.14 -14.12
C ILE A 98 -4.09 -0.02 -13.58
N TYR A 99 -4.64 -0.81 -12.65
CA TYR A 99 -3.95 -1.96 -12.08
C TYR A 99 -3.66 -3.02 -13.14
N GLU A 100 -4.65 -3.37 -13.96
CA GLU A 100 -4.47 -4.33 -15.06
C GLU A 100 -3.45 -3.85 -16.09
N GLN A 101 -3.47 -2.57 -16.45
CA GLN A 101 -2.48 -1.98 -17.36
C GLN A 101 -1.06 -2.11 -16.78
N GLN A 102 -0.87 -1.80 -15.50
CA GLN A 102 0.42 -1.92 -14.83
C GLN A 102 0.91 -3.38 -14.72
N GLN A 103 0.01 -4.36 -14.59
CA GLN A 103 0.42 -5.78 -14.59
C GLN A 103 0.90 -6.20 -15.97
N LYS A 104 0.18 -5.83 -17.04
CA LYS A 104 0.59 -6.13 -18.41
C LYS A 104 1.97 -5.55 -18.73
N GLU A 105 2.19 -4.28 -18.40
CA GLU A 105 3.50 -3.62 -18.59
C GLU A 105 4.63 -4.33 -17.81
N ARG A 106 4.33 -4.83 -16.60
CA ARG A 106 5.30 -5.57 -15.78
C ARG A 106 5.61 -6.95 -16.38
N GLU A 107 4.61 -7.64 -16.91
CA GLU A 107 4.78 -8.93 -17.59
C GLU A 107 5.58 -8.79 -18.88
N GLU A 108 5.26 -7.78 -19.71
CA GLU A 108 5.99 -7.47 -20.94
C GLU A 108 7.46 -7.11 -20.66
N ALA A 109 7.72 -6.28 -19.63
CA ALA A 109 9.07 -5.92 -19.22
C ALA A 109 9.86 -7.13 -18.72
N LYS A 110 9.19 -8.05 -17.99
CA LYS A 110 9.80 -9.28 -17.50
C LYS A 110 10.15 -10.23 -18.66
N ALA A 111 9.22 -10.45 -19.59
CA ALA A 111 9.45 -11.30 -20.75
C ALA A 111 10.59 -10.77 -21.64
N LYS A 112 10.67 -9.44 -21.80
CA LYS A 112 11.78 -8.82 -22.53
C LYS A 112 13.13 -9.02 -21.83
N ALA A 113 13.18 -8.85 -20.51
CA ALA A 113 14.41 -9.07 -19.74
C ALA A 113 14.87 -10.53 -19.75
N GLU A 114 13.95 -11.49 -19.80
CA GLU A 114 14.26 -12.91 -19.94
C GLU A 114 14.78 -13.24 -21.35
N ALA A 115 14.17 -12.69 -22.41
CA ALA A 115 14.64 -12.86 -23.78
C ALA A 115 16.02 -12.22 -24.03
N ASP A 116 16.27 -11.02 -23.50
CA ASP A 116 17.55 -10.32 -23.65
C ASP A 116 18.66 -10.95 -22.78
N GLY A 117 18.31 -11.76 -21.77
CA GLY A 117 19.26 -12.44 -20.88
C GLY A 117 19.59 -13.89 -21.29
N GLU A 118 18.91 -14.44 -22.30
CA GLU A 118 19.23 -15.76 -22.89
C GLU A 118 20.30 -15.67 -24.01
N ASP A 119 20.70 -14.45 -24.40
CA ASP A 119 21.72 -14.16 -25.42
C ASP A 119 23.14 -13.89 -24.86
N GLU A 120 23.37 -14.06 -23.55
CA GLU A 120 24.71 -14.00 -22.88
C GLU A 120 25.17 -15.37 -22.33
#